data_AF-A0A183GVR8-F1
#
_entry.id   AF-A0A183GVR8-F1
#
_cell.length_a   1.000
_cell.length_b   1.000
_cell.length_c   1.000
_cell.angle_alpha   90.00
_cell.angle_beta   90.00
_cell.angle_gamma   90.00
#
_symmetry.space_group_name_H-M   'P 1'
#
loop_
_entity.id
_entity.type
_entity.pdbx_description
1 polymer ?
#
loop_
_entity_poly.entity_id
_entity_poly.type
_entity_poly.pdbx_seq_one_letter_code
_entity_poly.pdbx_strand_id
1 'polypeptide(L)'
;MLYMCVTSISIGFHINGASTACQNAAEIRQILDESPHIERDYGFAGDNPKQRLPAPKYRRQSMKFMGKGALHFRDIHFSYPSRPDVEASVLKGITFHVDAGEKVALVGPSGSGKSTLTALLLRFYDPDSGTVRVPSFCAVLFV
;
A
#
# COMPACT_ATOMS: atom_id res chain seq x y z
N MET A 1 -0.63 -49.06 37.92
CA MET A 1 -1.67 -48.10 37.46
C MET A 1 -1.15 -46.68 37.27
N LEU A 2 -0.44 -46.07 38.24
CA LEU A 2 0.05 -44.67 38.13
C LEU A 2 0.94 -44.39 36.90
N TYR A 3 1.86 -45.31 36.56
CA TYR A 3 2.82 -45.14 35.46
C TYR A 3 2.14 -45.06 34.09
N MET A 4 1.06 -45.83 33.89
CA MET A 4 0.28 -45.81 32.65
C MET A 4 -0.46 -44.47 32.48
N CYS A 5 -0.97 -43.88 33.57
CA CYS A 5 -1.63 -42.57 33.52
C CYS A 5 -0.65 -41.43 33.18
N VAL A 6 0.55 -41.43 33.77
CA VAL A 6 1.58 -40.41 33.49
C VAL A 6 2.05 -40.48 32.04
N THR A 7 2.23 -41.69 31.48
CA THR A 7 2.53 -41.85 30.06
C THR A 7 1.41 -41.37 29.15
N SER A 8 0.14 -41.64 29.48
CA SER A 8 -1.00 -41.18 28.67
C SER A 8 -1.15 -39.64 28.65
N ILE A 9 -0.90 -38.97 29.77
CA ILE A 9 -0.91 -37.50 29.85
C ILE A 9 0.24 -36.91 29.03
N SER A 10 1.44 -37.48 29.13
CA SER A 10 2.62 -37.02 28.37
C SER A 10 2.43 -37.21 26.86
N ILE A 11 1.91 -38.37 26.44
CA ILE A 11 1.58 -38.65 25.02
C ILE A 11 0.49 -37.68 24.52
N GLY A 12 -0.54 -37.41 25.32
CA GLY A 12 -1.58 -36.43 24.97
C GLY A 12 -1.05 -35.02 24.76
N PHE A 13 -0.11 -34.57 25.60
CA PHE A 13 0.55 -33.26 25.45
C PHE A 13 1.39 -33.20 24.16
N HIS A 14 2.13 -34.26 23.84
CA HIS A 14 2.91 -34.35 22.61
C HIS A 14 2.04 -34.39 21.34
N ILE A 15 0.91 -35.13 21.37
CA ILE A 15 -0.03 -35.19 20.25
C ILE A 15 -0.71 -33.84 20.01
N ASN A 16 -1.18 -33.18 21.07
CA ASN A 16 -1.76 -31.84 20.95
C ASN A 16 -0.73 -30.82 20.43
N GLY A 17 0.49 -30.85 20.96
CA GLY A 17 1.57 -29.98 20.48
C GLY A 17 1.90 -30.20 19.00
N ALA A 18 1.95 -31.46 18.55
CA ALA A 18 2.16 -31.80 17.14
C ALA A 18 0.99 -31.33 16.25
N SER A 19 -0.25 -31.51 16.69
CA SER A 19 -1.44 -31.07 15.96
C SER A 19 -1.48 -29.55 15.78
N THR A 20 -1.22 -28.78 16.85
CA THR A 20 -1.19 -27.31 16.79
C THR A 20 -0.04 -26.83 15.90
N ALA A 21 1.13 -27.47 15.97
CA ALA A 21 2.25 -27.13 15.10
C ALA A 21 1.92 -27.37 13.61
N CYS A 22 1.24 -28.47 13.29
CA CYS A 22 0.76 -28.74 11.93
C CYS A 22 -0.29 -27.73 11.46
N GLN A 23 -1.22 -27.31 12.32
CA GLN A 23 -2.21 -26.27 11.99
C GLN A 23 -1.54 -24.92 11.71
N ASN A 24 -0.64 -24.47 12.60
CA ASN A 24 0.09 -23.21 12.39
C ASN A 24 0.96 -23.25 11.12
N ALA A 25 1.61 -24.39 10.85
CA ALA A 25 2.39 -24.57 9.64
C ALA A 25 1.52 -24.52 8.37
N ALA A 26 0.29 -25.05 8.44
CA ALA A 26 -0.68 -24.97 7.34
C ALA A 26 -1.14 -23.52 7.10
N GLU A 27 -1.40 -22.73 8.15
CA GLU A 27 -1.75 -21.31 8.03
C GLU A 27 -0.60 -20.49 7.42
N ILE A 28 0.64 -20.71 7.89
CA ILE A 28 1.82 -20.05 7.32
C ILE A 28 1.97 -20.44 5.85
N ARG A 29 1.78 -21.71 5.52
CA ARG A 29 1.87 -22.19 4.14
C ARG A 29 0.80 -21.55 3.25
N GLN A 30 -0.41 -21.35 3.78
CA GLN A 30 -1.48 -20.65 3.04
C GLN A 30 -1.07 -19.22 2.70
N ILE A 31 -0.45 -18.49 3.62
CA ILE A 31 0.05 -17.13 3.37
C ILE A 31 1.22 -17.14 2.37
N LEU A 32 2.11 -18.14 2.46
CA LEU A 32 3.25 -18.26 1.55
C LEU A 32 2.85 -18.69 0.13
N ASP A 33 1.79 -19.49 -0.01
CA ASP A 33 1.24 -19.94 -1.30
C ASP A 33 0.28 -18.89 -1.90
N GLU A 34 -0.20 -17.93 -1.11
CA GLU A 34 -0.98 -16.80 -1.60
C GLU A 34 -0.09 -15.93 -2.50
N SER A 35 -0.42 -15.87 -3.79
CA SER A 35 0.29 -15.00 -4.73
C SER A 35 0.03 -13.56 -4.33
N PRO A 36 1.05 -12.78 -3.93
CA PRO A 36 0.83 -11.40 -3.55
C PRO A 36 0.35 -10.65 -4.79
N HIS A 37 -0.91 -10.25 -4.79
CA HIS A 37 -1.49 -9.37 -5.79
C HIS A 37 -0.91 -7.96 -5.61
N ILE A 38 0.32 -7.79 -6.07
CA ILE A 38 0.96 -6.48 -6.20
C ILE A 38 0.48 -5.91 -7.52
N GLU A 39 -0.38 -4.90 -7.47
CA GLU A 39 -0.78 -4.12 -8.64
C GLU A 39 0.47 -3.50 -9.27
N ARG A 40 1.01 -4.16 -10.31
CA ARG A 40 2.27 -3.79 -10.95
C ARG A 40 2.10 -2.75 -12.05
N ASP A 41 1.04 -1.95 -12.00
CA ASP A 41 0.79 -0.95 -13.02
C ASP A 41 1.61 0.32 -12.75
N TYR A 42 2.93 0.18 -12.79
CA TYR A 42 3.86 1.30 -12.90
C TYR A 42 3.75 1.88 -14.32
N GLY A 43 2.58 2.46 -14.66
CA GLY A 43 2.19 3.02 -15.96
C GLY A 43 3.03 4.22 -16.40
N PHE A 44 4.35 4.03 -16.54
CA PHE A 44 5.26 4.91 -17.26
C PHE A 44 5.49 4.44 -18.70
N ALA A 45 4.89 3.33 -19.11
CA ALA A 45 4.99 2.81 -20.47
C ALA A 45 3.86 3.38 -21.33
N GLY A 46 4.18 4.41 -22.12
CA GLY A 46 3.45 4.60 -23.37
C GLY A 46 3.56 3.30 -24.18
N ASP A 47 2.42 2.74 -24.58
CA ASP A 47 2.20 1.83 -25.71
C ASP A 47 3.33 0.86 -26.12
N ASN A 48 4.00 0.16 -25.20
CA ASN A 48 4.89 -0.95 -25.57
C ASN A 48 5.06 -2.02 -24.47
N PRO A 49 4.41 -3.20 -24.59
CA PRO A 49 4.28 -4.20 -23.51
C PRO A 49 5.51 -5.12 -23.30
N LYS A 50 6.75 -4.72 -23.65
CA LYS A 50 7.92 -5.62 -23.58
C LYS A 50 9.19 -5.10 -22.90
N GLN A 51 9.20 -3.92 -22.28
CA GLN A 51 10.35 -3.53 -21.46
C GLN A 51 10.17 -3.96 -20.00
N ARG A 52 10.75 -5.11 -19.68
CA ARG A 52 11.01 -5.53 -18.29
C ARG A 52 11.88 -4.45 -17.65
N LEU A 53 11.27 -3.58 -16.84
CA LEU A 53 12.00 -2.50 -16.17
C LEU A 53 13.14 -3.13 -15.34
N PRO A 54 14.39 -2.65 -15.50
CA PRO A 54 15.50 -3.16 -14.70
C PRO A 54 15.21 -2.93 -13.21
N ALA A 55 15.65 -3.85 -12.35
CA ALA A 55 15.44 -3.76 -10.90
C ALA A 55 15.82 -2.35 -10.40
N PRO A 56 15.00 -1.71 -9.54
CA PRO A 56 15.21 -0.33 -9.12
C PRO A 56 16.56 -0.24 -8.42
N LYS A 57 17.55 0.35 -9.09
CA LYS A 57 18.84 0.68 -8.49
C LYS A 57 18.60 1.87 -7.58
N TYR A 58 18.43 1.63 -6.27
CA TYR A 58 18.40 2.67 -5.24
C TYR A 58 19.78 3.32 -5.12
N ARG A 59 20.12 4.15 -6.11
CA ARG A 59 21.33 4.96 -6.13
C ARG A 59 21.01 6.23 -5.36
N ARG A 60 21.73 6.51 -4.27
CA ARG A 60 21.81 7.86 -3.67
C ARG A 60 22.28 8.81 -4.77
N GLN A 61 21.34 9.41 -5.48
CA GLN A 61 21.61 10.51 -6.38
C GLN A 61 21.43 11.78 -5.56
N SER A 62 22.50 12.56 -5.44
CA SER A 62 22.38 13.98 -5.14
C SER A 62 21.46 14.59 -6.20
N MET A 63 20.20 14.83 -5.83
CA MET A 63 19.18 15.27 -6.77
C MET A 63 19.48 16.70 -7.19
N LYS A 64 20.06 16.89 -8.38
CA LYS A 64 19.94 18.15 -9.09
C LYS A 64 18.48 18.29 -9.51
N PHE A 65 17.81 19.27 -8.91
CA PHE A 65 16.43 19.66 -9.20
C PHE A 65 16.34 20.14 -10.65
N MET A 66 15.91 19.27 -11.56
CA MET A 66 15.72 19.65 -12.96
C MET A 66 14.53 18.88 -13.52
N GLY A 67 13.33 19.38 -13.23
CA GLY A 67 12.08 18.85 -13.77
C GLY A 67 10.98 19.90 -13.71
N LYS A 68 10.44 20.29 -14.88
CA LYS A 68 9.25 21.15 -15.03
C LYS A 68 7.98 20.30 -14.86
N GLY A 69 7.82 19.62 -13.74
CA GLY A 69 6.66 18.76 -13.50
C GLY A 69 5.77 19.35 -12.42
N ALA A 70 4.49 19.53 -12.72
CA ALA A 70 3.46 19.91 -11.76
C ALA A 70 2.72 18.66 -11.26
N LEU A 71 2.36 18.64 -9.97
CA LEU A 71 1.50 17.62 -9.38
C LEU A 71 0.05 17.97 -9.73
N HIS A 72 -0.71 17.01 -10.24
CA HIS A 72 -2.13 17.21 -10.54
C HIS A 72 -2.99 16.12 -9.90
N PHE A 73 -3.96 16.54 -9.11
CA PHE A 73 -5.11 15.74 -8.68
C PHE A 73 -6.31 16.22 -9.49
N ARG A 74 -7.00 15.32 -10.18
CA ARG A 74 -8.20 15.65 -10.96
C ARG A 74 -9.35 14.73 -10.61
N ASP A 75 -10.42 15.32 -10.09
CA ASP A 75 -11.67 14.68 -9.73
C ASP A 75 -11.48 13.36 -8.96
N ILE A 76 -10.68 13.43 -7.90
CA ILE A 76 -10.29 12.25 -7.14
C ILE A 76 -11.39 11.85 -6.17
N HIS A 77 -11.90 10.63 -6.36
CA HIS A 77 -12.77 9.93 -5.41
C HIS A 77 -12.04 8.73 -4.86
N PHE A 78 -12.14 8.50 -3.54
CA PHE A 78 -11.45 7.40 -2.90
C PHE A 78 -12.14 6.93 -1.61
N SER A 79 -12.15 5.62 -1.43
CA SER A 79 -12.65 4.90 -0.25
C SER A 79 -11.65 3.80 0.13
N TYR A 80 -11.44 3.56 1.43
CA TYR A 80 -10.52 2.51 1.84
C TYR A 80 -11.12 1.12 1.55
N PRO A 81 -10.36 0.16 0.97
CA PRO A 81 -10.87 -1.18 0.69
C PRO A 81 -11.40 -1.94 1.91
N SER A 82 -10.88 -1.61 3.10
CA SER A 82 -11.34 -2.16 4.38
C SER A 82 -12.73 -1.66 4.82
N ARG A 83 -13.30 -0.67 4.13
CA ARG A 83 -14.62 -0.07 4.38
C ARG A 83 -15.32 0.25 3.05
N PRO A 84 -15.93 -0.75 2.40
CA PRO A 84 -16.46 -0.62 1.03
C PRO A 84 -17.77 0.18 0.91
N ASP A 85 -18.35 0.65 2.03
CA ASP A 85 -19.63 1.36 2.00
C ASP A 85 -19.48 2.74 1.31
N VAL A 86 -20.38 3.07 0.38
CA VAL A 86 -20.32 4.31 -0.43
C VAL A 86 -20.39 5.59 0.43
N GLU A 87 -21.02 5.54 1.61
CA GLU A 87 -21.02 6.64 2.57
C GLU A 87 -19.65 6.87 3.24
N ALA A 88 -18.72 5.91 3.12
CA ALA A 88 -17.36 5.97 3.67
C ALA A 88 -16.33 6.58 2.70
N SER A 89 -16.77 7.13 1.56
CA SER A 89 -15.89 7.85 0.64
C SER A 89 -15.18 9.00 1.36
N VAL A 90 -13.85 8.89 1.45
CA VAL A 90 -12.97 9.80 2.21
C VAL A 90 -12.68 11.05 1.38
N LEU A 91 -12.45 10.89 0.08
CA LEU A 91 -12.23 11.98 -0.85
C LEU A 91 -13.37 12.00 -1.88
N LYS A 92 -13.97 13.17 -2.10
CA LYS A 92 -15.18 13.36 -2.91
C LYS A 92 -14.94 14.40 -4.00
N GLY A 93 -14.28 14.02 -5.10
CA GLY A 93 -14.04 14.89 -6.25
C GLY A 93 -12.98 15.96 -6.05
N ILE A 94 -11.89 15.62 -5.36
CA ILE A 94 -10.81 16.59 -5.08
C ILE A 94 -10.03 16.90 -6.36
N THR A 95 -9.89 18.19 -6.66
CA THR A 95 -9.09 18.69 -7.78
C THR A 95 -8.16 19.81 -7.31
N PHE A 96 -6.86 19.64 -7.50
CA PHE A 96 -5.87 20.70 -7.29
C PHE A 96 -4.61 20.42 -8.11
N HIS A 97 -3.80 21.45 -8.31
CA HIS A 97 -2.47 21.32 -8.91
C HIS A 97 -1.44 22.07 -8.08
N VAL A 98 -0.20 21.63 -8.15
CA VAL A 98 0.96 22.25 -7.51
C VAL A 98 2.05 22.39 -8.55
N ASP A 99 2.48 23.63 -8.78
CA ASP A 99 3.47 23.93 -9.80
C ASP A 99 4.88 23.48 -9.41
N ALA A 100 5.75 23.34 -10.41
CA ALA A 100 7.13 22.93 -10.18
C ALA A 100 7.87 23.96 -9.31
N GLY A 101 8.39 23.52 -8.16
CA GLY A 101 9.09 24.38 -7.19
C GLY A 101 8.16 25.07 -6.17
N GLU A 102 6.85 24.92 -6.32
CA GLU A 102 5.89 25.36 -5.32
C GLU A 102 5.93 24.43 -4.09
N LYS A 103 5.71 25.01 -2.91
CA LYS A 103 5.58 24.29 -1.64
C LYS A 103 4.17 24.49 -1.12
N VAL A 104 3.43 23.40 -1.00
CA VAL A 104 2.04 23.43 -0.51
C VAL A 104 1.95 22.67 0.80
N ALA A 105 1.20 23.24 1.74
CA ALA A 105 0.82 22.61 2.99
C ALA A 105 -0.65 22.23 2.96
N LEU A 106 -0.95 20.94 3.14
CA LEU A 106 -2.33 20.47 3.30
C LEU A 106 -2.72 20.57 4.78
N VAL A 107 -3.68 21.47 5.08
CA VAL A 107 -4.20 21.71 6.43
C VAL A 107 -5.69 21.40 6.52
N GLY A 108 -6.15 21.01 7.70
CA GLY A 108 -7.56 20.72 7.95
C GLY A 108 -7.80 19.88 9.21
N PRO A 109 -9.06 19.72 9.64
CA PRO A 109 -9.41 18.97 10.85
C PRO A 109 -9.03 17.48 10.74
N SER A 110 -8.94 16.79 11.88
CA SER A 110 -8.74 15.34 11.89
C SER A 110 -9.84 14.64 11.09
N GLY A 111 -9.48 13.63 10.29
CA GLY A 111 -10.43 12.90 9.44
C GLY A 111 -10.76 13.57 8.09
N SER A 112 -10.20 14.73 7.76
CA SER A 112 -10.46 15.44 6.49
C SER A 112 -9.80 14.81 5.24
N GLY A 113 -9.17 13.64 5.35
CA GLY A 113 -8.53 12.96 4.22
C GLY A 113 -7.10 13.41 3.86
N LYS A 114 -6.41 14.21 4.69
CA LYS A 114 -5.02 14.65 4.43
C LYS A 114 -4.04 13.48 4.26
N SER A 115 -4.01 12.57 5.23
CA SER A 115 -3.16 11.38 5.17
C SER A 115 -3.54 10.45 4.02
N THR A 116 -4.80 10.48 3.62
CA THR A 116 -5.31 9.74 2.45
C THR A 116 -4.76 10.32 1.16
N LEU A 117 -4.72 11.65 1.01
CA LEU A 117 -4.02 12.31 -0.12
C LEU A 117 -2.53 11.95 -0.14
N THR A 118 -1.87 11.85 1.01
CA THR A 118 -0.49 11.36 1.09
C THR A 118 -0.37 9.93 0.58
N ALA A 119 -1.29 9.05 0.98
CA ALA A 119 -1.27 7.65 0.59
C ALA A 119 -1.49 7.48 -0.93
N LEU A 120 -2.35 8.30 -1.54
CA LEU A 120 -2.53 8.35 -3.00
C LEU A 120 -1.30 8.93 -3.73
N LEU A 121 -0.67 9.98 -3.18
CA LEU A 121 0.56 10.56 -3.73
C LEU A 121 1.71 9.55 -3.75
N LEU A 122 1.86 8.80 -2.67
CA LEU A 122 2.86 7.74 -2.51
C LEU A 122 2.46 6.44 -3.22
N ARG A 123 1.27 6.42 -3.82
CA ARG A 123 0.69 5.28 -4.53
C ARG A 123 0.63 4.01 -3.68
N PHE A 124 0.38 4.18 -2.38
CA PHE A 124 -0.02 3.07 -1.49
C PHE A 124 -1.45 2.61 -1.74
N TYR A 125 -2.26 3.48 -2.34
CA TYR A 125 -3.57 3.16 -2.88
C TYR A 125 -3.72 3.89 -4.22
N ASP A 126 -4.48 3.31 -5.13
CA ASP A 126 -4.97 4.01 -6.32
C ASP A 126 -6.38 4.58 -6.04
N PRO A 127 -6.75 5.71 -6.66
CA PRO A 127 -8.08 6.30 -6.47
C PRO A 127 -9.17 5.45 -7.13
N ASP A 128 -10.39 5.47 -6.57
CA ASP A 128 -11.55 4.78 -7.16
C ASP A 128 -11.93 5.40 -8.51
N SER A 129 -11.78 6.73 -8.61
CA SER A 129 -11.94 7.47 -9.87
C SER A 129 -11.09 8.74 -9.89
N GLY A 130 -10.87 9.26 -11.09
CA GLY A 130 -10.06 10.46 -11.33
C GLY A 130 -8.63 10.14 -11.77
N THR A 131 -7.74 11.12 -11.71
CA THR A 131 -6.34 10.92 -12.13
C THR A 131 -5.36 11.69 -11.24
N VAL A 132 -4.33 11.01 -10.76
CA VAL A 132 -3.18 11.61 -10.08
C VAL A 132 -1.98 11.58 -11.03
N ARG A 133 -1.41 12.74 -11.34
CA ARG A 133 -0.17 12.87 -12.11
C ARG A 133 0.92 13.38 -11.19
N VAL A 134 1.91 12.54 -10.89
CA VAL A 134 3.04 12.88 -10.02
C VAL A 134 4.25 13.23 -10.89
N PRO A 135 4.91 14.37 -10.65
CA PRO A 135 6.13 14.72 -11.37
C PRO A 135 7.33 13.91 -10.85
N SER A 136 8.44 13.92 -11.58
CA SER A 136 9.68 13.25 -11.17
C SER A 136 10.18 13.68 -9.78
N PHE A 137 9.81 14.89 -9.34
CA PHE A 137 10.06 15.36 -7.97
C PHE A 137 8.99 16.38 -7.55
N CYS A 138 8.31 16.14 -6.41
CA CYS A 138 7.37 17.08 -5.79
C CYS A 138 7.61 17.08 -4.27
N ALA A 139 7.63 18.26 -3.64
CA ALA A 139 7.72 18.41 -2.20
C ALA A 139 6.36 18.86 -1.65
N VAL A 140 5.57 17.92 -1.13
CA VAL A 140 4.32 18.21 -0.43
C VAL A 140 4.57 18.08 1.07
N LEU A 141 4.29 19.14 1.83
CA LEU A 141 4.37 19.12 3.28
C LEU A 141 2.97 18.90 3.85
N PHE A 142 2.85 18.01 4.83
CA PHE A 142 1.61 17.76 5.54
C PHE A 142 1.75 18.38 6.94
N VAL A 143 0.81 19.26 7.31
CA VAL A 143 0.84 20.03 8.58
C VAL A 143 -0.41 19.71 9.40
#